data_AF-A0A952NGR8-F1
#
_entry.id   AF-A0A952NGR8-F1
#
_cell.length_a   1.000
_cell.length_b   1.000
_cell.length_c   1.000
_cell.angle_alpha   90.00
_cell.angle_beta   90.00
_cell.angle_gamma   90.00
#
_symmetry.space_group_name_H-M   'P 1'
#
loop_
_entity.id
_entity.type
_entity.pdbx_description
1 polymer ?
#
loop_
_entity_poly.entity_id
_entity_poly.type
_entity_poly.pdbx_seq_one_letter_code
_entity_poly.pdbx_strand_id
1 'polypeptide(L)'
;MKHLLIVIGALSVAALSGCGGEGSLNASGAADLTQVQSATFKQRIQELEGRIKVKNTGDAPTVGVPAGIGSLVVDPFAACKTAVINQSQDGDSDSIYDHMKWQYDCSGLDNGGGGIKAVKGTYEVIDSDPTVKSVDGGGYVMNFNLNEVSETPPTHYFDTSWIGTIRRANLGGVLVDEADFKYVVKGKEHGVKLDWSWRTQSRGEITPADMAHPYNKGTQSFKGFYQMKGDVGTDTNLVQLPPVDVTYKIEADGIKYEDTGTSGCVGYYNAGSYKFTDGQGNVLSIDYACTNPSVTYKYNGEAITGW
;
A
#
# COMPACT_ATOMS: atom_id res chain seq x y z
N MET A 1 27.82 5.22 1.98
CA MET A 1 26.73 6.12 2.45
C MET A 1 25.63 5.22 2.98
N LYS A 2 25.16 5.45 4.21
CA LYS A 2 24.17 4.58 4.88
C LYS A 2 22.78 5.02 4.43
N HIS A 3 22.06 4.19 3.68
CA HIS A 3 20.66 4.44 3.35
C HIS A 3 19.77 3.70 4.34
N LEU A 4 18.99 4.51 5.04
CA LEU A 4 18.06 4.18 6.11
C LEU A 4 16.73 3.81 5.42
N LEU A 5 16.45 2.51 5.29
CA LEU A 5 15.13 2.02 4.92
C LEU A 5 14.16 2.31 6.07
N ILE A 6 13.33 3.33 5.92
CA ILE A 6 12.32 3.70 6.91
C ILE A 6 11.17 2.69 6.81
N VAL A 7 11.05 1.95 7.91
CA VAL A 7 10.11 0.87 8.18
C VAL A 7 8.73 1.44 8.51
N ILE A 8 7.70 1.08 7.74
CA ILE A 8 6.29 1.18 8.16
C ILE A 8 5.57 -0.09 7.71
N GLY A 9 5.68 -1.13 8.52
CA GLY A 9 4.83 -2.32 8.45
C GLY A 9 3.93 -2.37 9.69
N ALA A 10 2.70 -2.84 9.51
CA ALA A 10 1.68 -3.09 10.55
C ALA A 10 0.81 -1.90 11.04
N LEU A 11 0.36 -0.99 10.15
CA LEU A 11 -0.62 0.06 10.50
C LEU A 11 -2.09 -0.24 10.12
N SER A 12 -2.41 -1.40 9.55
CA SER A 12 -3.78 -1.71 9.13
C SER A 12 -4.71 -2.19 10.25
N VAL A 13 -4.19 -2.62 11.40
CA VAL A 13 -5.01 -3.00 12.58
C VAL A 13 -5.04 -1.85 13.61
N ALA A 14 -3.97 -1.07 13.73
CA ALA A 14 -3.93 0.12 14.60
C ALA A 14 -4.82 1.27 14.09
N ALA A 15 -5.23 1.28 12.82
CA ALA A 15 -6.16 2.27 12.29
C ALA A 15 -7.55 2.25 12.95
N LEU A 16 -7.97 1.11 13.54
CA LEU A 16 -9.21 1.01 14.30
C LEU A 16 -9.05 1.39 15.78
N SER A 17 -7.82 1.40 16.32
CA SER A 17 -7.55 1.69 17.74
C SER A 17 -6.74 2.97 17.98
N GLY A 18 -6.24 3.66 16.94
CA GLY A 18 -5.26 4.73 17.09
C GLY A 18 -5.39 5.95 16.15
N CYS A 19 -6.50 6.12 15.42
CA CYS A 19 -6.72 7.37 14.67
C CYS A 19 -7.03 8.54 15.63
N GLY A 20 -5.99 9.21 16.10
CA GLY A 20 -6.07 10.53 16.69
C GLY A 20 -6.56 11.53 15.65
N GLY A 21 -7.85 11.85 15.72
CA GLY A 21 -8.54 12.76 14.82
C GLY A 21 -9.98 12.31 14.58
N GLU A 22 -10.85 12.61 15.54
CA GLU A 22 -12.33 12.57 15.45
C GLU A 22 -13.03 11.23 15.15
N GLY A 23 -12.36 10.08 15.27
CA GLY A 23 -12.97 8.77 14.98
C GLY A 23 -12.60 7.64 15.93
N SER A 24 -12.27 7.92 17.20
CA SER A 24 -12.06 6.82 18.16
C SER A 24 -13.38 6.05 18.33
N LEU A 25 -13.35 4.74 18.10
CA LEU A 25 -14.34 3.82 18.66
C LEU A 25 -14.28 3.98 20.18
N ASN A 26 -15.09 4.90 20.73
CA ASN A 26 -15.15 5.11 22.16
C ASN A 26 -15.53 3.78 22.80
N ALA A 27 -14.80 3.38 23.84
CA ALA A 27 -15.02 2.17 24.62
C ALA A 27 -16.41 2.09 25.31
N SER A 28 -17.34 2.99 24.98
CA SER A 28 -18.67 3.13 25.56
C SER A 28 -19.78 3.50 24.56
N GLY A 29 -19.53 3.57 23.25
CA GLY A 29 -20.53 4.03 22.28
C GLY A 29 -20.56 3.17 21.02
N ALA A 30 -21.77 2.76 20.61
CA ALA A 30 -22.00 2.11 19.32
C ALA A 30 -21.36 2.92 18.19
N ALA A 31 -20.52 2.29 17.38
CA ALA A 31 -19.97 2.92 16.19
C ALA A 31 -21.07 3.02 15.14
N ASP A 32 -21.40 4.23 14.70
CA ASP A 32 -22.26 4.40 13.53
C ASP A 32 -21.50 3.87 12.30
N LEU A 33 -22.05 2.83 11.68
CA LEU A 33 -21.52 2.19 10.48
C LEU A 33 -21.17 3.20 9.39
N THR A 34 -21.97 4.27 9.28
CA THR A 34 -21.75 5.35 8.32
C THR A 34 -20.42 6.05 8.58
N GLN A 35 -20.08 6.28 9.86
CA GLN A 35 -18.81 6.88 10.27
C GLN A 35 -17.64 5.93 10.07
N VAL A 36 -17.81 4.64 10.38
CA VAL A 36 -16.76 3.63 10.16
C VAL A 36 -16.46 3.49 8.66
N GLN A 37 -17.50 3.43 7.83
CA GLN A 37 -17.35 3.34 6.38
C GLN A 37 -16.75 4.62 5.79
N SER A 38 -17.19 5.81 6.22
CA SER A 38 -16.65 7.07 5.71
C SER A 38 -15.22 7.34 6.18
N ALA A 39 -14.89 7.06 7.44
CA ALA A 39 -13.54 7.23 7.97
C ALA A 39 -12.57 6.23 7.34
N THR A 40 -12.95 4.96 7.25
CA THR A 40 -12.15 3.94 6.55
C THR A 40 -11.98 4.33 5.09
N PHE A 41 -13.04 4.78 4.42
CA PHE A 41 -12.96 5.20 3.02
C PHE A 41 -12.01 6.39 2.84
N LYS A 42 -12.20 7.46 3.61
CA LYS A 42 -11.36 8.67 3.56
C LYS A 42 -9.89 8.34 3.84
N GLN A 43 -9.62 7.57 4.89
CA GLN A 43 -8.27 7.12 5.23
C GLN A 43 -7.66 6.26 4.12
N ARG A 44 -8.43 5.34 3.52
CA ARG A 44 -7.92 4.51 2.41
C ARG A 44 -7.67 5.31 1.15
N ILE A 45 -8.50 6.31 0.84
CA ILE A 45 -8.22 7.24 -0.26
C ILE A 45 -6.93 8.02 0.02
N GLN A 46 -6.72 8.51 1.23
CA GLN A 46 -5.48 9.20 1.62
C GLN A 46 -4.25 8.28 1.58
N GLU A 47 -4.38 7.02 2.01
CA GLU A 47 -3.31 6.01 1.88
C GLU A 47 -3.02 5.68 0.42
N LEU A 48 -4.07 5.53 -0.41
CA LEU A 48 -3.94 5.34 -1.85
C LEU A 48 -3.27 6.54 -2.50
N GLU A 49 -3.67 7.77 -2.19
CA GLU A 49 -2.98 8.98 -2.62
C GLU A 49 -1.49 8.97 -2.22
N GLY A 50 -1.18 8.55 -0.98
CA GLY A 50 0.20 8.42 -0.50
C GLY A 50 1.04 7.36 -1.23
N ARG A 51 0.38 6.32 -1.77
CA ARG A 51 1.00 5.26 -2.58
C ARG A 51 1.11 5.62 -4.06
N ILE A 52 0.14 6.38 -4.56
CA ILE A 52 0.05 6.79 -5.96
C ILE A 52 0.95 8.01 -6.23
N LYS A 53 1.22 8.83 -5.21
CA LYS A 53 2.23 9.89 -5.24
C LYS A 53 3.56 9.33 -5.73
N VAL A 54 4.04 9.86 -6.86
CA VAL A 54 5.40 9.61 -7.33
C VAL A 54 6.35 10.12 -6.24
N LYS A 55 7.12 9.21 -5.65
CA LYS A 55 8.05 9.55 -4.57
C LYS A 55 9.44 9.79 -5.16
N ASN A 56 10.07 10.89 -4.72
CA ASN A 56 11.45 11.22 -5.05
C ASN A 56 12.46 10.40 -4.21
N THR A 57 12.00 9.33 -3.55
CA THR A 57 12.85 8.46 -2.77
C THR A 57 13.06 7.20 -3.59
N GLY A 58 14.30 6.76 -3.75
CA GLY A 58 14.64 5.44 -4.29
C GLY A 58 14.16 4.28 -3.40
N ASP A 59 13.07 4.49 -2.68
CA ASP A 59 12.38 3.48 -1.91
C ASP A 59 11.53 2.68 -2.89
N ALA A 60 11.73 1.38 -2.91
CA ALA A 60 10.81 0.46 -3.54
C ALA A 60 9.37 0.74 -3.05
N PRO A 61 8.34 0.58 -3.89
CA PRO A 61 6.95 0.66 -3.48
C PRO A 61 6.75 -0.26 -2.28
N THR A 62 6.33 0.33 -1.16
CA THR A 62 6.13 -0.41 0.07
C THR A 62 4.90 -1.30 -0.08
N VAL A 63 5.15 -2.59 -0.28
CA VAL A 63 4.11 -3.61 -0.05
C VAL A 63 3.85 -3.58 1.44
N GLY A 64 2.58 -3.48 1.85
CA GLY A 64 2.20 -3.52 3.26
C GLY A 64 2.35 -4.92 3.89
N VAL A 65 3.40 -5.66 3.53
CA VAL A 65 3.82 -6.92 4.16
C VAL A 65 4.32 -6.64 5.58
N PRO A 66 4.43 -7.67 6.43
CA PRO A 66 4.96 -7.50 7.79
C PRO A 66 6.34 -6.84 7.79
N ALA A 67 6.59 -5.99 8.80
CA ALA A 67 7.85 -5.25 8.90
C ALA A 67 9.05 -6.21 8.97
N GLY A 68 10.07 -5.93 8.15
CA GLY A 68 11.32 -6.71 8.12
C GLY A 68 11.32 -7.91 7.16
N ILE A 69 10.18 -8.25 6.55
CA ILE A 69 10.14 -9.26 5.48
C ILE A 69 10.94 -8.77 4.26
N GLY A 70 11.75 -9.66 3.68
CA GLY A 70 12.61 -9.35 2.54
C GLY A 70 13.82 -8.46 2.88
N SER A 71 14.03 -8.14 4.16
CA SER A 71 15.16 -7.31 4.60
C SER A 71 16.46 -8.13 4.68
N LEU A 72 17.55 -7.56 4.15
CA LEU A 72 18.90 -8.09 4.30
C LEU A 72 19.62 -7.57 5.56
N VAL A 73 19.10 -6.51 6.19
CA VAL A 73 19.79 -5.80 7.29
C VAL A 73 19.14 -6.06 8.64
N VAL A 74 17.82 -5.87 8.72
CA VAL A 74 17.04 -6.10 9.94
C VAL A 74 15.83 -6.94 9.56
N ASP A 75 15.93 -8.24 9.79
CA ASP A 75 14.83 -9.19 9.62
C ASP A 75 14.53 -9.86 10.96
N PRO A 76 13.41 -9.52 11.63
CA PRO A 76 13.05 -10.07 12.93
C PRO A 76 12.75 -11.59 12.86
N PHE A 77 12.62 -12.15 11.65
CA PHE A 77 12.34 -13.55 11.39
C PHE A 77 13.56 -14.32 10.88
N ALA A 78 14.77 -13.76 10.97
CA ALA A 78 15.99 -14.38 10.46
C ALA A 78 16.24 -15.80 10.99
N ALA A 79 15.82 -16.11 12.22
CA ALA A 79 16.01 -17.43 12.84
C ALA A 79 15.18 -18.56 12.19
N CYS A 80 14.12 -18.23 11.47
CA CYS A 80 13.17 -19.16 10.84
C CYS A 80 13.05 -18.92 9.33
N LYS A 81 14.03 -18.22 8.75
CA LYS A 81 14.11 -17.88 7.35
C LYS A 81 15.16 -18.75 6.66
N THR A 82 14.77 -19.36 5.55
CA THR A 82 15.72 -19.88 4.56
C THR A 82 15.79 -18.91 3.39
N ALA A 83 17.00 -18.64 2.90
CA ALA A 83 17.22 -17.74 1.79
C ALA A 83 17.89 -18.49 0.65
N VAL A 84 17.28 -18.45 -0.54
CA VAL A 84 17.92 -18.80 -1.80
C VAL A 84 18.24 -17.47 -2.46
N ILE A 85 19.48 -17.04 -2.34
CA ILE A 85 19.95 -15.81 -2.96
C ILE A 85 21.03 -16.19 -3.95
N ASN A 86 20.84 -15.86 -5.23
CA ASN A 86 21.91 -15.93 -6.21
C ASN A 86 22.80 -14.69 -6.03
N GLN A 87 23.57 -14.67 -4.93
CA GLN A 87 24.40 -13.52 -4.53
C GLN A 87 25.53 -13.20 -5.53
N SER A 88 25.85 -14.12 -6.43
CA SER A 88 26.99 -14.02 -7.35
C SER A 88 26.78 -13.02 -8.49
N GLN A 89 25.57 -12.47 -8.66
CA GLN A 89 25.23 -11.57 -9.75
C GLN A 89 24.33 -10.46 -9.20
N ASP A 90 24.97 -9.39 -8.76
CA ASP A 90 24.42 -8.04 -8.84
C ASP A 90 25.19 -7.41 -10.00
N GLY A 91 24.79 -7.79 -11.22
CA GLY A 91 25.57 -7.62 -12.45
C GLY A 91 25.90 -6.16 -12.76
N ASP A 92 25.06 -5.25 -12.25
CA ASP A 92 25.15 -3.82 -12.50
C ASP A 92 25.42 -2.98 -11.23
N SER A 93 25.38 -3.60 -10.05
CA SER A 93 25.62 -2.96 -8.75
C SER A 93 24.56 -1.94 -8.35
N ASP A 94 23.29 -2.19 -8.68
CA ASP A 94 22.15 -1.36 -8.27
C ASP A 94 21.54 -1.79 -6.91
N SER A 95 22.11 -2.82 -6.28
CA SER A 95 21.68 -3.42 -5.00
C SER A 95 20.42 -4.27 -5.08
N ILE A 96 19.94 -4.60 -6.28
CA ILE A 96 19.02 -5.69 -6.55
C ILE A 96 19.85 -6.86 -7.08
N TYR A 97 19.87 -7.96 -6.34
CA TYR A 97 20.45 -9.19 -6.88
C TYR A 97 19.54 -9.75 -7.97
N ASP A 98 20.12 -10.39 -8.98
CA ASP A 98 19.40 -11.05 -10.09
C ASP A 98 18.17 -11.83 -9.58
N HIS A 99 18.34 -12.54 -8.46
CA HIS A 99 17.25 -13.24 -7.79
C HIS A 99 17.51 -13.42 -6.29
N MET A 100 16.56 -12.91 -5.49
CA MET A 100 16.43 -13.18 -4.06
C MET A 100 15.12 -13.88 -3.77
N LYS A 101 15.18 -14.99 -3.05
CA LYS A 101 13.99 -15.67 -2.52
C LYS A 101 14.19 -15.99 -1.06
N TRP A 102 13.24 -15.57 -0.24
CA TRP A 102 13.14 -15.93 1.15
C TRP A 102 11.92 -16.81 1.37
N GLN A 103 12.12 -17.89 2.10
CA GLN A 103 11.07 -18.75 2.60
C GLN A 103 11.06 -18.67 4.12
N TYR A 104 9.90 -18.35 4.68
CA TYR A 104 9.68 -18.22 6.11
C TYR A 104 8.87 -19.42 6.60
N ASP A 105 9.31 -20.05 7.69
CA ASP A 105 8.54 -21.04 8.42
C ASP A 105 8.69 -20.79 9.93
N CYS A 106 8.16 -19.66 10.36
CA CYS A 106 8.18 -19.22 11.73
C CYS A 106 6.90 -19.68 12.43
N SER A 107 7.03 -20.51 13.46
CA SER A 107 5.92 -20.95 14.29
C SER A 107 6.28 -20.82 15.77
N GLY A 108 5.30 -20.45 16.60
CA GLY A 108 5.48 -20.38 18.05
C GLY A 108 6.40 -19.23 18.47
N LEU A 109 6.38 -18.12 17.74
CA LEU A 109 7.08 -16.90 18.13
C LEU A 109 6.43 -16.39 19.43
N ASP A 110 7.22 -16.35 20.51
CA ASP A 110 6.75 -15.86 21.80
C ASP A 110 7.37 -14.50 22.13
N ASN A 111 6.52 -13.49 22.17
CA ASN A 111 6.89 -12.11 22.51
C ASN A 111 6.36 -11.69 23.91
N GLY A 112 6.04 -12.65 24.79
CA GLY A 112 5.84 -12.40 26.23
C GLY A 112 4.62 -11.57 26.64
N GLY A 113 3.70 -11.27 25.73
CA GLY A 113 2.49 -10.47 26.04
C GLY A 113 1.52 -10.22 24.90
N GLY A 114 1.89 -10.51 23.65
CA GLY A 114 1.04 -10.36 22.48
C GLY A 114 1.87 -10.14 21.20
N GLY A 115 1.22 -10.04 20.05
CA GLY A 115 1.86 -9.74 18.76
C GLY A 115 2.01 -10.95 17.83
N ILE A 116 2.97 -10.89 16.91
CA ILE A 116 3.17 -11.91 15.87
C ILE A 116 3.57 -13.25 16.50
N LYS A 117 2.82 -14.31 16.19
CA LYS A 117 3.00 -15.69 16.65
C LYS A 117 3.53 -16.64 15.58
N ALA A 118 3.22 -16.35 14.32
CA ALA A 118 3.70 -17.13 13.20
C ALA A 118 3.84 -16.25 11.96
N VAL A 119 4.83 -16.57 11.14
CA VAL A 119 4.99 -16.03 9.78
C VAL A 119 5.43 -17.16 8.87
N LYS A 120 4.66 -17.43 7.82
CA LYS A 120 4.93 -18.51 6.88
C LYS A 120 4.78 -18.04 5.45
N GLY A 121 5.56 -18.62 4.55
CA GLY A 121 5.41 -18.42 3.11
C GLY A 121 6.66 -17.91 2.43
N THR A 122 6.50 -17.19 1.33
CA THR A 122 7.61 -16.79 0.46
C THR A 122 7.54 -15.32 0.10
N TYR A 123 8.72 -14.71 0.01
CA TYR A 123 8.93 -13.38 -0.57
C TYR A 123 10.07 -13.51 -1.58
N GLU A 124 9.90 -12.99 -2.79
CA GLU A 124 10.81 -13.17 -3.90
C GLU A 124 10.97 -11.84 -4.64
N VAL A 125 12.19 -11.50 -5.02
CA VAL A 125 12.55 -10.32 -5.80
C VAL A 125 13.44 -10.77 -6.93
N ILE A 126 13.12 -10.35 -8.14
CA ILE A 126 13.82 -10.69 -9.38
C ILE A 126 14.17 -9.38 -10.07
N ASP A 127 15.44 -9.17 -10.37
CA ASP A 127 15.88 -8.10 -11.26
C ASP A 127 15.39 -8.40 -12.69
N SER A 128 14.71 -7.44 -13.31
CA SER A 128 14.17 -7.63 -14.66
C SER A 128 15.21 -7.42 -15.76
N ASP A 129 16.29 -6.68 -15.50
CA ASP A 129 17.41 -6.49 -16.43
C ASP A 129 18.71 -6.22 -15.66
N PRO A 130 19.47 -7.28 -15.31
CA PRO A 130 20.67 -7.19 -14.48
C PRO A 130 21.89 -6.55 -15.18
N THR A 131 21.66 -5.90 -16.32
CA THR A 131 22.68 -5.16 -17.09
C THR A 131 22.54 -3.65 -16.95
N VAL A 132 21.43 -3.16 -16.37
CA VAL A 132 21.09 -1.74 -16.33
C VAL A 132 21.07 -1.23 -14.89
N LYS A 133 22.18 -0.59 -14.49
CA LYS A 133 22.43 -0.04 -13.15
C LYS A 133 21.44 1.04 -12.72
N SER A 134 20.20 0.67 -12.43
CA SER A 134 19.15 1.52 -11.91
C SER A 134 17.88 0.71 -11.71
N VAL A 135 17.31 0.77 -10.51
CA VAL A 135 15.96 0.28 -10.19
C VAL A 135 14.90 0.80 -11.17
N ASP A 136 15.08 2.02 -11.67
CA ASP A 136 14.16 2.67 -12.62
C ASP A 136 14.53 2.36 -14.09
N GLY A 137 15.77 1.91 -14.34
CA GLY A 137 16.26 1.49 -15.66
C GLY A 137 15.98 0.01 -15.95
N GLY A 138 16.48 -0.88 -15.09
CA GLY A 138 16.36 -2.33 -15.24
C GLY A 138 15.03 -2.89 -14.73
N GLY A 139 14.45 -2.28 -13.71
CA GLY A 139 13.17 -2.69 -13.13
C GLY A 139 13.27 -3.98 -12.31
N TYR A 140 12.14 -4.41 -11.75
CA TYR A 140 12.10 -5.61 -10.91
C TYR A 140 10.71 -6.23 -10.88
N VAL A 141 10.65 -7.49 -10.43
CA VAL A 141 9.41 -8.17 -10.06
C VAL A 141 9.53 -8.63 -8.60
N MET A 142 8.54 -8.30 -7.79
CA MET A 142 8.37 -8.83 -6.44
C MET A 142 7.18 -9.78 -6.43
N ASN A 143 7.38 -11.01 -5.95
CA ASN A 143 6.30 -11.96 -5.68
C ASN A 143 6.24 -12.24 -4.19
N PHE A 144 5.04 -12.27 -3.63
CA PHE A 144 4.86 -12.59 -2.22
C PHE A 144 3.63 -13.48 -2.03
N ASN A 145 3.77 -14.43 -1.13
CA ASN A 145 2.71 -15.29 -0.63
C ASN A 145 3.02 -15.59 0.83
N LEU A 146 2.49 -14.77 1.72
CA LEU A 146 2.82 -14.75 3.13
C LEU A 146 1.55 -14.93 3.95
N ASN A 147 1.70 -15.57 5.09
CA ASN A 147 0.69 -15.72 6.12
C ASN A 147 1.31 -15.29 7.45
N GLU A 148 0.58 -14.49 8.23
CA GLU A 148 0.96 -14.10 9.57
C GLU A 148 -0.20 -14.38 10.52
N VAL A 149 0.12 -15.03 11.64
CA VAL A 149 -0.78 -15.12 12.79
C VAL A 149 -0.30 -14.14 13.84
N SER A 150 -1.17 -13.24 14.28
CA SER A 150 -0.94 -12.34 15.41
C SER A 150 -1.98 -12.58 16.50
N GLU A 151 -1.55 -12.51 17.75
CA GLU A 151 -2.41 -12.79 18.89
C GLU A 151 -1.98 -11.95 20.10
N THR A 152 -2.95 -11.26 20.71
CA THR A 152 -2.80 -10.58 22.01
C THR A 152 -3.95 -11.04 22.90
N PRO A 153 -3.75 -12.09 23.71
CA PRO A 153 -4.82 -12.64 24.54
C PRO A 153 -5.30 -11.63 25.59
N PRO A 154 -6.61 -11.59 25.91
CA PRO A 154 -7.71 -12.36 25.29
C PRO A 154 -8.37 -11.65 24.10
N THR A 155 -7.90 -10.47 23.72
CA THR A 155 -8.66 -9.49 22.94
C THR A 155 -8.42 -9.59 21.45
N HIS A 156 -7.23 -9.99 20.99
CA HIS A 156 -6.86 -9.94 19.58
C HIS A 156 -6.43 -11.32 19.08
N TYR A 157 -6.96 -11.72 17.94
CA TYR A 157 -6.45 -12.85 17.17
C TYR A 157 -6.69 -12.57 15.70
N PHE A 158 -5.64 -12.58 14.89
CA PHE A 158 -5.73 -12.43 13.45
C PHE A 158 -4.88 -13.45 12.72
N ASP A 159 -5.49 -14.08 11.72
CA ASP A 159 -4.86 -14.84 10.66
C ASP A 159 -4.93 -13.99 9.39
N THR A 160 -3.77 -13.50 8.95
CA THR A 160 -3.66 -12.58 7.84
C THR A 160 -2.85 -13.19 6.71
N SER A 161 -3.22 -12.91 5.46
CA SER A 161 -2.45 -13.37 4.31
C SER A 161 -2.25 -12.29 3.28
N TRP A 162 -1.08 -12.28 2.65
CA TRP A 162 -0.71 -11.42 1.54
C TRP A 162 -0.30 -12.28 0.38
N ILE A 163 -0.95 -12.12 -0.76
CA ILE A 163 -0.58 -12.81 -1.99
C ILE A 163 -0.59 -11.83 -3.14
N GLY A 164 0.46 -11.80 -3.94
CA GLY A 164 0.47 -10.97 -5.12
C GLY A 164 1.84 -10.75 -5.72
N THR A 165 1.81 -9.86 -6.71
CA THR A 165 2.96 -9.46 -7.49
C THR A 165 2.97 -7.94 -7.62
N ILE A 166 4.16 -7.35 -7.53
CA ILE A 166 4.44 -5.98 -7.93
C ILE A 166 5.54 -6.01 -8.95
N ARG A 167 5.43 -5.18 -9.98
CA ARG A 167 6.43 -5.08 -11.03
C ARG A 167 6.74 -3.63 -11.32
N ARG A 168 8.02 -3.34 -11.54
CA ARG A 168 8.50 -2.11 -12.17
C ARG A 168 9.22 -2.45 -13.46
N ALA A 169 9.02 -1.67 -14.50
CA ALA A 169 9.73 -1.80 -15.77
C ALA A 169 9.95 -0.45 -16.45
N ASN A 170 11.02 -0.31 -17.21
CA ASN A 170 11.23 0.81 -18.13
C ASN A 170 10.87 0.40 -19.56
N LEU A 171 9.80 0.97 -20.11
CA LEU A 171 9.35 0.70 -21.47
C LEU A 171 9.63 1.90 -22.36
N GLY A 172 10.89 2.04 -22.79
CA GLY A 172 11.29 3.08 -23.75
C GLY A 172 11.19 4.50 -23.19
N GLY A 173 11.63 4.71 -21.95
CA GLY A 173 11.57 6.02 -21.27
C GLY A 173 10.28 6.26 -20.50
N VAL A 174 9.42 5.25 -20.39
CA VAL A 174 8.24 5.26 -19.53
C VAL A 174 8.46 4.28 -18.39
N LEU A 175 8.42 4.76 -17.15
CA LEU A 175 8.45 3.90 -15.97
C LEU A 175 7.04 3.36 -15.73
N VAL A 176 6.92 2.03 -15.71
CA VAL A 176 5.65 1.32 -15.54
C VAL A 176 5.67 0.60 -14.21
N ASP A 177 4.71 0.92 -13.36
CA ASP A 177 4.48 0.28 -12.07
C ASP A 177 3.19 -0.53 -12.14
N GLU A 178 3.27 -1.84 -11.94
CA GLU A 178 2.13 -2.75 -11.93
C GLU A 178 2.00 -3.41 -10.55
N ALA A 179 0.77 -3.60 -10.09
CA ALA A 179 0.48 -4.37 -8.89
C ALA A 179 -0.77 -5.21 -9.11
N ASP A 180 -0.73 -6.49 -8.73
CA ASP A 180 -1.92 -7.32 -8.50
C ASP A 180 -1.69 -8.06 -7.19
N PHE A 181 -2.36 -7.63 -6.14
CA PHE A 181 -2.25 -8.29 -4.85
C PHE A 181 -3.55 -8.27 -4.07
N LYS A 182 -3.68 -9.29 -3.23
CA LYS A 182 -4.76 -9.49 -2.29
C LYS A 182 -4.16 -9.59 -0.90
N TYR A 183 -4.85 -8.99 0.06
CA TYR A 183 -4.65 -9.34 1.46
C TYR A 183 -5.95 -9.62 2.18
N VAL A 184 -5.87 -10.57 3.09
CA VAL A 184 -6.99 -11.13 3.82
C VAL A 184 -6.69 -11.00 5.29
N VAL A 185 -7.71 -10.62 6.05
CA VAL A 185 -7.73 -10.61 7.50
C VAL A 185 -8.86 -11.52 7.92
N LYS A 186 -8.57 -12.47 8.80
CA LYS A 186 -9.58 -13.29 9.47
C LYS A 186 -9.31 -13.26 10.96
N GLY A 187 -10.34 -13.17 11.77
CA GLY A 187 -10.17 -13.23 13.21
C GLY A 187 -11.06 -12.26 13.95
N LYS A 188 -10.54 -11.67 15.02
CA LYS A 188 -11.32 -10.85 15.93
C LYS A 188 -10.50 -9.81 16.69
N GLU A 189 -11.20 -8.72 17.01
CA GLU A 189 -10.75 -7.58 17.80
C GLU A 189 -11.75 -7.37 18.94
N HIS A 190 -11.32 -7.52 20.20
CA HIS A 190 -12.19 -7.40 21.38
C HIS A 190 -13.53 -8.16 21.28
N GLY A 191 -13.51 -9.33 20.62
CA GLY A 191 -14.70 -10.16 20.41
C GLY A 191 -15.49 -9.86 19.13
N VAL A 192 -15.23 -8.74 18.46
CA VAL A 192 -15.82 -8.41 17.16
C VAL A 192 -15.09 -9.19 16.07
N LYS A 193 -15.82 -10.02 15.32
CA LYS A 193 -15.27 -10.76 14.18
C LYS A 193 -14.90 -9.80 13.05
N LEU A 194 -13.74 -9.99 12.44
CA LEU A 194 -13.24 -9.19 11.32
C LEU A 194 -12.69 -10.14 10.24
N ASP A 195 -13.55 -10.51 9.30
CA ASP A 195 -13.20 -11.40 8.19
C ASP A 195 -13.35 -10.67 6.88
N TRP A 196 -12.29 -10.02 6.41
CA TRP A 196 -12.34 -9.21 5.20
C TRP A 196 -11.10 -9.38 4.36
N SER A 197 -11.20 -8.91 3.13
CA SER A 197 -10.11 -8.92 2.18
C SER A 197 -10.11 -7.63 1.40
N TRP A 198 -8.93 -7.18 1.03
CA TRP A 198 -8.76 -6.16 0.00
C TRP A 198 -8.07 -6.77 -1.22
N ARG A 199 -8.28 -6.18 -2.39
CA ARG A 199 -7.55 -6.50 -3.61
C ARG A 199 -7.25 -5.20 -4.33
N THR A 200 -6.01 -5.07 -4.79
CA THR A 200 -5.61 -3.99 -5.68
C THR A 200 -5.11 -4.61 -6.97
N GLN A 201 -5.62 -4.13 -8.11
CA GLN A 201 -5.00 -4.36 -9.40
C GLN A 201 -4.77 -2.99 -10.05
N SER A 202 -3.53 -2.63 -10.32
CA SER A 202 -3.19 -1.31 -10.82
C SER A 202 -2.05 -1.33 -11.80
N ARG A 203 -2.03 -0.31 -12.65
CA ARG A 203 -0.93 0.03 -13.54
C ARG A 203 -0.76 1.55 -13.59
N GLY A 204 0.36 2.02 -13.08
CA GLY A 204 0.85 3.38 -13.23
C GLY A 204 1.83 3.45 -14.39
N GLU A 205 1.81 4.57 -15.12
CA GLU A 205 2.81 4.94 -16.11
C GLU A 205 3.32 6.32 -15.77
N ILE A 206 4.62 6.48 -15.64
CA ILE A 206 5.31 7.73 -15.40
C ILE A 206 6.13 8.00 -16.65
N THR A 207 5.90 9.15 -17.28
CA THR A 207 6.69 9.65 -18.42
C THR A 207 7.46 10.86 -17.94
N PRO A 208 8.74 10.69 -17.55
CA PRO A 208 9.56 11.79 -17.12
C PRO A 208 9.91 12.76 -18.24
N ALA A 209 10.10 14.02 -17.88
CA ALA A 209 10.72 15.00 -18.77
C ALA A 209 12.23 14.77 -18.92
N ASP A 210 12.86 14.16 -17.90
CA ASP A 210 14.28 13.82 -17.87
C ASP A 210 14.46 12.48 -17.15
N MET A 211 14.97 11.47 -17.87
CA MET A 211 15.23 10.13 -17.30
C MET A 211 16.39 10.10 -16.31
N ALA A 212 17.27 11.11 -16.29
CA ALA A 212 18.29 11.21 -15.24
C ALA A 212 17.69 11.67 -13.90
N HIS A 213 16.51 12.31 -13.93
CA HIS A 213 15.80 12.77 -12.75
C HIS A 213 14.28 12.48 -12.88
N PRO A 214 13.90 11.19 -12.93
CA PRO A 214 12.59 10.77 -13.42
C PRO A 214 11.42 11.35 -12.62
N TYR A 215 11.65 11.74 -11.38
CA TYR A 215 10.64 12.23 -10.44
C TYR A 215 10.59 13.74 -10.28
N ASN A 216 11.47 14.49 -10.96
CA ASN A 216 11.49 15.95 -10.87
C ASN A 216 10.36 16.59 -11.67
N LYS A 217 10.05 16.07 -12.85
CA LYS A 217 9.01 16.62 -13.73
C LYS A 217 8.55 15.58 -14.74
N GLY A 218 7.26 15.58 -15.06
CA GLY A 218 6.72 14.70 -16.09
C GLY A 218 5.21 14.58 -16.04
N THR A 219 4.71 13.49 -16.59
CA THR A 219 3.29 13.11 -16.54
C THR A 219 3.11 11.72 -15.96
N GLN A 220 2.02 11.50 -15.25
CA GLN A 220 1.62 10.21 -14.72
C GLN A 220 0.21 9.85 -15.19
N SER A 221 0.05 8.63 -15.68
CA SER A 221 -1.25 8.00 -15.86
C SER A 221 -1.38 6.83 -14.89
N PHE A 222 -2.61 6.53 -14.48
CA PHE A 222 -2.91 5.43 -13.58
C PHE A 222 -4.21 4.79 -13.99
N LYS A 223 -4.28 3.47 -13.99
CA LYS A 223 -5.51 2.72 -14.16
C LYS A 223 -5.52 1.52 -13.24
N GLY A 224 -6.66 1.23 -12.64
CA GLY A 224 -6.78 0.07 -11.79
C GLY A 224 -8.11 -0.02 -11.07
N PHE A 225 -8.17 -0.92 -10.11
CA PHE A 225 -9.22 -0.96 -9.12
C PHE A 225 -8.67 -1.27 -7.74
N TYR A 226 -9.43 -0.83 -6.75
CA TYR A 226 -9.34 -1.24 -5.37
C TYR A 226 -10.67 -1.91 -5.00
N GLN A 227 -10.61 -3.06 -4.34
CA GLN A 227 -11.77 -3.78 -3.85
C GLN A 227 -11.58 -4.13 -2.38
N MET A 228 -12.64 -4.00 -1.59
CA MET A 228 -12.73 -4.45 -0.21
C MET A 228 -14.01 -5.27 -0.04
N LYS A 229 -13.88 -6.50 0.45
CA LYS A 229 -14.98 -7.45 0.64
C LYS A 229 -14.83 -8.20 1.94
N GLY A 230 -15.90 -8.31 2.73
CA GLY A 230 -15.85 -9.12 3.95
C GLY A 230 -17.02 -8.92 4.90
N ASP A 231 -17.00 -9.72 5.95
CA ASP A 231 -17.93 -9.64 7.06
C ASP A 231 -17.27 -8.91 8.23
N VAL A 232 -17.91 -7.82 8.64
CA VAL A 232 -17.69 -7.26 9.97
C VAL A 232 -18.75 -7.93 10.84
N GLY A 233 -18.31 -8.55 11.92
CA GLY A 233 -19.15 -9.37 12.78
C GLY A 233 -20.21 -8.60 13.53
N THR A 234 -20.59 -9.15 14.66
CA THR A 234 -21.50 -8.49 15.58
C THR A 234 -20.77 -7.42 16.38
N ASP A 235 -21.34 -6.23 16.48
CA ASP A 235 -20.80 -5.15 17.32
C ASP A 235 -20.94 -5.46 18.83
N THR A 236 -20.45 -4.56 19.67
CA THR A 236 -20.52 -4.69 21.14
C THR A 236 -21.94 -4.66 21.70
N ASN A 237 -22.95 -4.27 20.92
CA ASN A 237 -24.37 -4.25 21.28
C ASN A 237 -25.14 -5.45 20.72
N LEU A 238 -24.43 -6.47 20.23
CA LEU A 238 -25.00 -7.66 19.61
C LEU A 238 -25.76 -7.38 18.30
N VAL A 239 -25.47 -6.26 17.63
CA VAL A 239 -26.01 -5.94 16.31
C VAL A 239 -25.10 -6.52 15.23
N GLN A 240 -25.65 -7.37 14.36
CA GLN A 240 -24.93 -7.88 13.20
C GLN A 240 -24.67 -6.75 12.21
N LEU A 241 -23.40 -6.44 11.95
CA LEU A 241 -23.03 -5.46 10.95
C LEU A 241 -23.18 -6.07 9.54
N PRO A 242 -23.61 -5.26 8.55
CA PRO A 242 -23.70 -5.74 7.18
C PRO A 242 -22.29 -5.99 6.61
N PRO A 243 -22.17 -6.89 5.62
CA PRO A 243 -20.90 -7.11 4.94
C PRO A 243 -20.44 -5.83 4.24
N VAL A 244 -19.12 -5.64 4.19
CA VAL A 244 -18.50 -4.67 3.31
C VAL A 244 -18.37 -5.30 1.93
N ASP A 245 -18.89 -4.63 0.91
CA ASP A 245 -18.57 -4.91 -0.50
C ASP A 245 -18.44 -3.58 -1.23
N VAL A 246 -17.20 -3.18 -1.46
CA VAL A 246 -16.86 -1.91 -2.06
C VAL A 246 -15.82 -2.15 -3.14
N THR A 247 -16.08 -1.64 -4.34
CA THR A 247 -15.13 -1.67 -5.45
C THR A 247 -15.06 -0.29 -6.08
N TYR A 248 -13.84 0.23 -6.20
CA TYR A 248 -13.54 1.49 -6.87
C TYR A 248 -12.64 1.23 -8.06
N LYS A 249 -13.05 1.72 -9.23
CA LYS A 249 -12.15 1.92 -10.35
C LYS A 249 -11.36 3.20 -10.10
N ILE A 250 -10.05 3.17 -10.30
CA ILE A 250 -9.17 4.33 -10.11
C ILE A 250 -8.55 4.67 -11.46
N GLU A 251 -8.67 5.93 -11.86
CA GLU A 251 -8.16 6.41 -13.15
C GLU A 251 -7.51 7.78 -13.01
N ALA A 252 -6.42 7.97 -13.74
CA ALA A 252 -5.78 9.24 -14.01
C ALA A 252 -5.14 9.17 -15.38
N ASP A 253 -5.23 10.27 -16.12
CA ASP A 253 -4.61 10.37 -17.43
C ASP A 253 -3.81 11.65 -17.52
N GLY A 254 -2.49 11.51 -17.66
CA GLY A 254 -1.57 12.62 -17.89
C GLY A 254 -1.53 13.67 -16.77
N ILE A 255 -1.66 13.27 -15.50
CA ILE A 255 -1.46 14.17 -14.36
C ILE A 255 -0.03 14.69 -14.40
N LYS A 256 0.12 16.00 -14.39
CA LYS A 256 1.43 16.65 -14.39
C LYS A 256 1.97 16.71 -12.97
N TYR A 257 3.22 16.33 -12.83
CA TYR A 257 3.99 16.51 -11.62
C TYR A 257 5.23 17.36 -11.88
N GLU A 258 5.60 18.13 -10.87
CA GLU A 258 6.83 18.91 -10.85
C GLU A 258 7.27 19.15 -9.41
N ASP A 259 8.55 18.92 -9.14
CA ASP A 259 9.12 19.11 -7.81
C ASP A 259 8.92 20.56 -7.33
N THR A 260 8.36 20.69 -6.14
CA THR A 260 7.94 21.96 -5.51
C THR A 260 9.09 22.94 -5.34
N GLY A 261 10.33 22.46 -5.26
CA GLY A 261 11.53 23.31 -5.22
C GLY A 261 11.80 24.09 -6.52
N THR A 262 11.12 23.75 -7.62
CA THR A 262 11.35 24.33 -8.96
C THR A 262 10.11 24.93 -9.62
N SER A 263 8.89 24.51 -9.21
CA SER A 263 7.66 24.77 -9.97
C SER A 263 6.88 26.03 -9.59
N GLY A 264 7.20 26.68 -8.46
CA GLY A 264 6.38 27.78 -7.93
C GLY A 264 4.96 27.34 -7.49
N CYS A 265 4.62 26.06 -7.64
CA CYS A 265 3.38 25.46 -7.17
C CYS A 265 3.53 24.97 -5.73
N VAL A 266 2.45 25.03 -4.94
CA VAL A 266 2.45 24.55 -3.54
C VAL A 266 2.41 23.01 -3.46
N GLY A 267 1.96 22.33 -4.53
CA GLY A 267 1.82 20.88 -4.60
C GLY A 267 2.70 20.24 -5.66
N TYR A 268 3.09 18.98 -5.42
CA TYR A 268 3.87 18.16 -6.34
C TYR A 268 3.11 17.87 -7.65
N TYR A 269 1.83 17.49 -7.55
CA TYR A 269 0.93 17.48 -8.70
C TYR A 269 0.40 18.88 -8.94
N ASN A 270 0.54 19.38 -10.16
CA ASN A 270 0.22 20.76 -10.49
C ASN A 270 -0.84 20.91 -11.61
N ALA A 271 -1.24 19.82 -12.26
CA ALA A 271 -2.38 19.77 -13.15
C ALA A 271 -2.91 18.34 -13.34
N GLY A 272 -4.22 18.18 -13.51
CA GLY A 272 -4.87 16.90 -13.82
C GLY A 272 -5.76 16.42 -12.66
N SER A 273 -6.26 15.19 -12.74
CA SER A 273 -7.17 14.65 -11.72
C SER A 273 -7.04 13.14 -11.54
N TYR A 274 -7.09 12.67 -10.29
CA TYR A 274 -7.47 11.28 -10.01
C TYR A 274 -8.97 11.16 -9.94
N LYS A 275 -9.51 10.05 -10.43
CA LYS A 275 -10.93 9.70 -10.37
C LYS A 275 -11.11 8.35 -9.71
N PHE A 276 -12.05 8.27 -8.79
CA PHE A 276 -12.45 7.07 -8.08
C PHE A 276 -13.93 6.84 -8.39
N THR A 277 -14.23 5.81 -9.17
CA THR A 277 -15.59 5.47 -9.60
C THR A 277 -16.08 4.25 -8.85
N ASP A 278 -17.19 4.37 -8.12
CA ASP A 278 -17.80 3.25 -7.41
C ASP A 278 -18.64 2.34 -8.33
N GLY A 279 -19.18 1.25 -7.78
CA GLY A 279 -20.03 0.31 -8.51
C GLY A 279 -21.38 0.87 -8.98
N GLN A 280 -21.79 2.05 -8.50
CA GLN A 280 -23.00 2.75 -8.92
C GLN A 280 -22.71 3.83 -9.98
N GLY A 281 -21.43 4.04 -10.31
CA GLY A 281 -20.99 5.07 -11.25
C GLY A 281 -20.80 6.45 -10.63
N ASN A 282 -20.88 6.58 -9.30
CA ASN A 282 -20.53 7.83 -8.64
C ASN A 282 -19.03 8.04 -8.70
N VAL A 283 -18.61 9.30 -8.89
CA VAL A 283 -17.21 9.66 -9.12
C VAL A 283 -16.77 10.65 -8.05
N LEU A 284 -15.75 10.26 -7.27
CA LEU A 284 -14.93 11.20 -6.51
C LEU A 284 -13.73 11.59 -7.39
N SER A 285 -13.57 12.89 -7.67
CA SER A 285 -12.43 13.45 -8.38
C SER A 285 -11.56 14.25 -7.42
N ILE A 286 -10.25 14.15 -7.60
CA ILE A 286 -9.23 14.89 -6.86
C ILE A 286 -8.45 15.68 -7.90
N ASP A 287 -8.80 16.96 -8.03
CA ASP A 287 -8.30 17.84 -9.07
C ASP A 287 -7.10 18.63 -8.54
N TYR A 288 -6.00 18.62 -9.29
CA TYR A 288 -4.77 19.34 -8.98
C TYR A 288 -4.62 20.57 -9.86
N ALA A 289 -4.15 21.66 -9.27
CA ALA A 289 -3.87 22.89 -9.98
C ALA A 289 -2.68 23.63 -9.35
N CYS A 290 -1.89 24.32 -10.18
CA CYS A 290 -0.86 25.26 -9.74
C CYS A 290 -1.48 26.61 -9.30
N THR A 291 -2.49 26.56 -8.44
CA THR A 291 -3.23 27.71 -7.91
C THR A 291 -3.53 27.49 -6.42
N ASN A 292 -4.24 28.42 -5.78
CA ASN A 292 -4.81 28.23 -4.45
C ASN A 292 -6.35 28.13 -4.55
N PRO A 293 -6.99 27.03 -4.11
CA PRO A 293 -6.39 25.81 -3.56
C PRO A 293 -5.66 25.00 -4.63
N SER A 294 -4.61 24.28 -4.22
CA SER A 294 -3.82 23.42 -5.10
C SER A 294 -4.47 22.05 -5.33
N VAL A 295 -5.44 21.70 -4.48
CA VAL A 295 -6.22 20.46 -4.54
C VAL A 295 -7.70 20.82 -4.34
N THR A 296 -8.56 20.30 -5.20
CA THR A 296 -10.02 20.41 -5.07
C THR A 296 -10.65 19.02 -5.14
N TYR A 297 -11.48 18.68 -4.17
CA TYR A 297 -12.26 17.45 -4.19
C TYR A 297 -13.62 17.71 -4.83
N LYS A 298 -14.06 16.80 -5.70
CA LYS A 298 -15.39 16.86 -6.34
C LYS A 298 -16.11 15.53 -6.23
N TYR A 299 -17.39 15.53 -5.88
CA TYR A 299 -18.25 14.36 -5.94
C TYR A 299 -19.30 14.57 -7.03
N ASN A 300 -19.34 13.66 -8.01
CA ASN A 300 -20.22 13.76 -9.18
C ASN A 300 -20.13 15.12 -9.91
N GLY A 301 -18.94 15.72 -9.92
CA GLY A 301 -18.65 17.00 -10.57
C GLY A 301 -18.85 18.23 -9.68
N GLU A 302 -19.48 18.09 -8.52
CA GLU A 302 -19.70 19.18 -7.57
C GLU A 302 -18.57 19.26 -6.55
N ALA A 303 -18.05 20.47 -6.31
CA ALA A 303 -16.99 20.68 -5.33
C ALA A 303 -17.50 20.38 -3.91
N ILE A 304 -16.70 19.67 -3.12
CA ILE A 304 -17.01 19.31 -1.74
C ILE A 304 -15.96 19.87 -0.78
N THR A 305 -16.39 20.30 0.40
CA THR A 305 -15.53 20.84 1.47
C THR A 305 -15.45 19.87 2.65
N GLY A 306 -14.33 19.85 3.40
CA GLY A 306 -14.17 18.98 4.58
C GLY A 306 -13.59 17.58 4.27
N TRP A 307 -13.12 17.39 3.03
CA TRP A 307 -12.26 16.28 2.64
C TRP A 307 -10.82 16.54 3.04
#